data_AF-A0A815PR63-F1
#
_entry.id   AF-A0A815PR63-F1
#
_cell.length_a   1.000
_cell.length_b   1.000
_cell.length_c   1.000
_cell.angle_alpha   90.00
_cell.angle_beta   90.00
_cell.angle_gamma   90.00
#
_symmetry.space_group_name_H-M   'P 1'
#
loop_
_entity.id
_entity.type
_entity.pdbx_description
1 polymer ?
#
loop_
_entity_poly.entity_id
_entity_poly.type
_entity_poly.pdbx_seq_one_letter_code
_entity_poly.pdbx_strand_id
1 'polypeptide(L)'
;MERRNIHMKKIRFAAFDGAAVFSGSHNGVAAKIRLSYHCSLLFIHCRAHILQLAIISASNELPHISESLFTLKSLFYFINKSLLRLSRFENIQQIVQNRQLKLVQPGDTRWLSNSLSIQSVLMSYKPLLLTLEHISNERDEDSPEALGLLHILSNPSTMFIIHALEPILKALAIFSKQLQTKEADFAQLQIFTSATLLRLEELKDFSASDYENIIKTIQTLPLVSPLTRMTRLTVSNDQIDFRQVFDTKIVPFIDTIIENIQARFEPGTLALLDSFSIFDIQNVTDEPDYGDKKNCCSSTSLPKRF
;
A
#
# COMPACT_ATOMS: atom_id res chain seq x y z
N MET A 1 15.53 -18.33 -20.18
CA MET A 1 17.00 -18.14 -20.24
C MET A 1 17.57 -18.74 -21.53
N GLU A 2 17.36 -20.03 -21.78
CA GLU A 2 17.81 -20.73 -23.01
C GLU A 2 17.27 -20.10 -24.31
N ARG A 3 15.97 -19.77 -24.38
CA ARG A 3 15.36 -19.06 -25.53
C ARG A 3 15.99 -17.68 -25.82
N ARG A 4 16.66 -17.09 -24.83
CA ARG A 4 17.36 -15.80 -24.96
C ARG A 4 18.89 -15.96 -24.96
N ASN A 5 19.38 -17.20 -25.07
CA ASN A 5 20.79 -17.56 -25.04
C ASN A 5 21.56 -17.00 -23.83
N ILE A 6 20.90 -16.90 -22.67
CA ILE A 6 21.52 -16.43 -21.43
C ILE A 6 22.25 -17.60 -20.77
N HIS A 7 23.57 -17.48 -20.62
CA HIS A 7 24.37 -18.47 -19.92
C HIS A 7 24.07 -18.47 -18.42
N MET A 8 23.49 -19.57 -17.93
CA MET A 8 23.06 -19.69 -16.53
C MET A 8 24.18 -19.46 -15.51
N LYS A 9 25.41 -19.88 -15.81
CA LYS A 9 26.60 -19.66 -14.95
C LYS A 9 26.97 -18.18 -14.77
N LYS A 10 26.50 -17.30 -15.67
CA LYS A 10 26.76 -15.85 -15.62
C LYS A 10 25.71 -15.07 -14.82
N ILE A 11 24.64 -15.72 -14.36
CA ILE A 11 23.62 -15.06 -13.54
C ILE A 11 24.19 -14.81 -12.14
N ARG A 12 24.12 -13.57 -11.67
CA ARG A 12 24.61 -13.14 -10.35
C ARG A 12 23.50 -12.80 -9.37
N PHE A 13 22.36 -12.32 -9.88
CA PHE A 13 21.23 -11.92 -9.05
C PHE A 13 19.94 -12.45 -9.63
N ALA A 14 19.00 -12.80 -8.76
CA ALA A 14 17.62 -13.04 -9.14
C ALA A 14 16.70 -12.39 -8.12
N ALA A 15 15.83 -11.51 -8.61
CA ALA A 15 14.84 -10.83 -7.80
C ALA A 15 13.48 -11.51 -7.97
N PHE A 16 12.91 -12.00 -6.86
CA PHE A 16 11.61 -12.66 -6.83
C PHE A 16 10.80 -12.18 -5.63
N ASP A 17 9.52 -12.55 -5.58
CA ASP A 17 8.77 -12.49 -4.33
C ASP A 17 9.35 -13.49 -3.30
N GLY A 18 8.99 -13.31 -2.03
CA GLY A 18 9.50 -14.11 -0.93
C GLY A 18 8.88 -15.49 -0.79
N ALA A 19 8.01 -15.91 -1.71
CA ALA A 19 7.32 -17.19 -1.58
C ALA A 19 8.31 -18.36 -1.56
N ALA A 20 8.00 -19.40 -0.77
CA ALA A 20 8.88 -20.54 -0.56
C ALA A 20 9.31 -21.24 -1.86
N VAL A 21 8.48 -21.16 -2.91
CA VAL A 21 8.80 -21.68 -4.26
C VAL A 21 10.03 -20.99 -4.86
N PHE A 22 10.31 -19.72 -4.53
CA PHE A 22 11.47 -18.97 -5.01
C PHE A 22 12.58 -18.87 -3.98
N SER A 23 12.21 -18.56 -2.72
CA SER A 23 13.13 -18.25 -1.62
C SER A 23 13.59 -19.47 -0.83
N GLY A 24 12.92 -20.62 -0.97
CA GLY A 24 13.18 -21.83 -0.19
C GLY A 24 14.63 -22.29 -0.29
N SER A 25 15.24 -22.59 0.86
CA SER A 25 16.67 -22.92 0.97
C SER A 25 17.09 -24.18 0.20
N HIS A 26 16.18 -25.15 0.06
CA HIS A 26 16.44 -26.43 -0.60
C HIS A 26 15.71 -26.57 -1.94
N ASN A 27 14.41 -26.27 -1.95
CA ASN A 27 13.53 -26.47 -3.10
C ASN A 27 13.16 -25.19 -3.86
N GLY A 28 13.63 -24.03 -3.39
CA GLY A 28 13.39 -22.76 -4.03
C GLY A 28 14.11 -22.66 -5.38
N VAL A 29 13.55 -21.90 -6.33
CA VAL A 29 14.16 -21.66 -7.65
C VAL A 29 15.60 -21.16 -7.51
N ALA A 30 15.88 -20.23 -6.59
CA ALA A 30 17.24 -19.71 -6.39
C ALA A 30 18.21 -20.79 -5.86
N ALA A 31 17.75 -21.67 -4.96
CA ALA A 31 18.55 -22.81 -4.49
C ALA A 31 18.84 -23.79 -5.63
N LYS A 32 17.82 -24.14 -6.43
CA LYS A 32 17.98 -25.02 -7.59
C LYS A 32 18.94 -24.47 -8.63
N ILE A 33 18.88 -23.16 -8.94
CA ILE A 33 19.83 -22.54 -9.89
C ILE A 33 21.27 -22.63 -9.34
N ARG A 34 21.49 -22.32 -8.07
CA ARG A 34 22.82 -22.45 -7.44
C ARG A 34 23.35 -23.88 -7.53
N LEU A 35 22.51 -24.87 -7.21
CA LEU A 35 22.87 -26.28 -7.22
C LEU A 35 23.13 -26.81 -8.64
N SER A 36 22.24 -26.55 -9.59
CA SER A 36 22.34 -27.10 -10.95
C SER A 36 23.45 -26.47 -11.79
N TYR A 37 23.82 -25.21 -11.53
CA TYR A 37 24.78 -24.47 -12.36
C TYR A 37 26.07 -24.10 -11.62
N HIS A 38 26.19 -24.45 -10.33
CA HIS A 38 27.34 -24.12 -9.47
C HIS A 38 27.74 -22.63 -9.55
N CYS A 39 26.74 -21.74 -9.52
CA CYS A 39 26.95 -20.30 -9.62
C CYS A 39 26.63 -19.59 -8.31
N SER A 40 27.37 -18.52 -8.01
CA SER A 40 27.08 -17.60 -6.90
C SER A 40 25.91 -16.68 -7.26
N LEU A 41 24.69 -17.23 -7.19
CA LEU A 41 23.45 -16.48 -7.36
C LEU A 41 23.00 -15.88 -6.02
N LEU A 42 22.83 -14.57 -5.98
CA LEU A 42 22.18 -13.87 -4.90
C LEU A 42 20.67 -13.78 -5.14
N PHE A 43 19.89 -14.20 -4.15
CA PHE A 43 18.45 -13.98 -4.12
C PHE A 43 18.16 -12.58 -3.55
N ILE A 44 17.41 -11.77 -4.29
CA ILE A 44 16.95 -10.46 -3.86
C ILE A 44 15.44 -10.55 -3.64
N HIS A 45 15.00 -10.35 -2.40
CA HIS A 45 13.58 -10.28 -2.10
C HIS A 45 13.01 -8.95 -2.62
N CYS A 46 11.95 -9.04 -3.43
CA CYS A 46 11.24 -7.90 -4.00
C CYS A 46 10.81 -6.89 -2.92
N ARG A 47 11.30 -5.65 -3.02
CA ARG A 47 11.01 -4.60 -2.03
C ARG A 47 9.54 -4.18 -2.02
N ALA A 48 8.89 -4.13 -3.18
CA ALA A 48 7.45 -3.88 -3.25
C ALA A 48 6.64 -4.98 -2.51
N HIS A 49 7.09 -6.23 -2.57
CA HIS A 49 6.46 -7.32 -1.80
C HIS A 49 6.73 -7.20 -0.30
N ILE A 50 7.95 -6.83 0.10
CA ILE A 50 8.28 -6.57 1.51
C ILE A 50 7.42 -5.44 2.09
N LEU A 51 7.25 -4.33 1.35
CA LEU A 51 6.34 -3.26 1.73
C LEU A 51 4.91 -3.79 1.89
N GLN A 52 4.44 -4.62 0.96
CA GLN A 52 3.12 -5.22 1.06
C GLN A 52 2.95 -6.05 2.34
N LEU A 53 3.95 -6.85 2.72
CA LEU A 53 3.94 -7.64 3.95
C LEU A 53 3.94 -6.75 5.20
N ALA A 54 4.71 -5.65 5.20
CA ALA A 54 4.75 -4.69 6.30
C ALA A 54 3.34 -4.14 6.61
N ILE A 55 2.63 -3.71 5.56
CA ILE A 55 1.33 -3.06 5.74
C ILE A 55 0.23 -4.10 6.04
N ILE A 56 0.28 -5.31 5.46
CA ILE A 56 -0.66 -6.40 5.83
C ILE A 56 -0.50 -6.76 7.30
N SER A 57 0.74 -6.88 7.79
CA SER A 57 1.03 -7.17 9.19
C SER A 57 0.38 -6.12 10.10
N ALA A 58 0.62 -4.83 9.82
CA ALA A 58 0.04 -3.73 10.59
C ALA A 58 -1.49 -3.69 10.54
N SER A 59 -2.07 -3.97 9.37
CA SER A 59 -3.54 -3.92 9.20
C SER A 59 -4.24 -5.05 9.94
N ASN A 60 -3.63 -6.24 10.01
CA ASN A 60 -4.20 -7.41 10.67
C ASN A 60 -4.04 -7.36 12.20
N GLU A 61 -3.07 -6.60 12.70
CA GLU A 61 -2.85 -6.40 14.14
C GLU A 61 -3.93 -5.50 14.77
N LEU A 62 -4.56 -4.65 13.96
CA LEU A 62 -5.55 -3.66 14.42
C LEU A 62 -6.95 -4.00 13.90
N PRO A 63 -7.85 -4.55 14.74
CA PRO A 63 -9.17 -5.01 14.32
C PRO A 63 -9.98 -3.97 13.54
N HIS A 64 -10.04 -2.73 14.02
CA HIS A 64 -10.78 -1.65 13.38
C HIS A 64 -10.28 -1.28 11.98
N ILE A 65 -8.99 -1.47 11.69
CA ILE A 65 -8.43 -1.27 10.36
C ILE A 65 -8.83 -2.43 9.45
N SER A 66 -8.63 -3.67 9.91
CA SER A 66 -9.01 -4.87 9.14
C SER A 66 -10.52 -4.92 8.84
N GLU A 67 -11.37 -4.55 9.81
CA GLU A 67 -12.82 -4.43 9.66
C GLU A 67 -13.22 -3.36 8.64
N SER A 68 -12.54 -2.21 8.64
CA SER A 68 -12.78 -1.14 7.65
C SER A 68 -12.41 -1.60 6.24
N LEU A 69 -11.27 -2.26 6.08
CA LEU A 69 -10.85 -2.84 4.80
C LEU A 69 -11.77 -3.98 4.34
N PHE A 70 -12.29 -4.78 5.27
CA PHE A 70 -13.29 -5.80 4.99
C PHE A 70 -14.62 -5.19 4.55
N THR A 71 -15.05 -4.11 5.19
CA THR A 71 -16.26 -3.36 4.81
C THR A 71 -16.20 -2.89 3.36
N LEU A 72 -15.04 -2.35 2.91
CA LEU A 72 -14.83 -1.98 1.51
C LEU A 72 -15.00 -3.17 0.55
N LYS A 73 -14.47 -4.35 0.92
CA LYS A 73 -14.62 -5.58 0.12
C LYS A 73 -16.08 -6.01 0.04
N SER A 74 -16.77 -6.04 1.17
CA SER A 74 -18.17 -6.44 1.25
C SER A 74 -19.06 -5.50 0.44
N LEU A 75 -18.85 -4.18 0.53
CA LEU A 75 -19.56 -3.20 -0.29
C LEU A 75 -19.34 -3.42 -1.78
N PHE A 76 -18.08 -3.58 -2.19
CA PHE A 76 -17.75 -3.82 -3.60
C PHE A 76 -18.46 -5.07 -4.13
N TYR A 77 -18.36 -6.20 -3.41
CA TYR A 77 -18.96 -7.46 -3.86
C TYR A 77 -20.49 -7.43 -3.81
N PHE A 78 -21.07 -6.83 -2.77
CA PHE A 78 -22.52 -6.69 -2.66
C PHE A 78 -23.09 -5.93 -3.87
N ILE A 79 -22.50 -4.80 -4.24
CA ILE A 79 -23.00 -4.03 -5.39
C ILE A 79 -22.66 -4.71 -6.73
N ASN A 80 -21.42 -5.18 -6.92
CA ASN A 80 -20.94 -5.60 -8.24
C ASN A 80 -21.25 -7.06 -8.62
N LYS A 81 -21.59 -7.94 -7.67
CA LYS A 81 -21.91 -9.34 -8.00
C LYS A 81 -23.31 -9.55 -8.57
N SER A 82 -24.17 -8.53 -8.52
CA SER A 82 -25.51 -8.56 -9.11
C SER A 82 -25.69 -7.42 -10.10
N LEU A 83 -26.05 -7.73 -11.34
CA LEU A 83 -26.35 -6.73 -12.35
C LEU A 83 -27.54 -5.84 -11.95
N LEU A 84 -28.51 -6.39 -11.20
CA LEU A 84 -29.65 -5.62 -10.69
C LEU A 84 -29.21 -4.61 -9.64
N ARG A 85 -28.38 -5.02 -8.67
CA ARG A 85 -27.85 -4.11 -7.63
C ARG A 85 -26.93 -3.05 -8.22
N LEU A 86 -26.08 -3.43 -9.18
CA LEU A 86 -25.23 -2.49 -9.89
C LEU A 86 -26.06 -1.46 -10.69
N SER A 87 -27.03 -1.91 -11.49
CA SER A 87 -27.92 -1.02 -12.25
C SER A 87 -28.69 -0.07 -11.33
N ARG A 88 -29.19 -0.57 -10.19
CA ARG A 88 -29.86 0.26 -9.18
C ARG A 88 -28.92 1.33 -8.61
N PHE A 89 -27.69 0.95 -8.28
CA PHE A 89 -26.66 1.88 -7.81
C PHE A 89 -26.34 2.96 -8.86
N GLU A 90 -26.15 2.57 -10.13
CA GLU A 90 -25.87 3.48 -11.24
C GLU A 90 -27.02 4.44 -11.52
N ASN A 91 -28.28 3.98 -11.41
CA ASN A 91 -29.47 4.83 -11.54
C ASN A 91 -29.55 5.85 -10.40
N ILE A 92 -29.33 5.43 -9.15
CA ILE A 92 -29.32 6.33 -8.00
C ILE A 92 -28.17 7.34 -8.11
N GLN A 93 -26.98 6.91 -8.53
CA GLN A 93 -25.85 7.81 -8.79
C GLN A 93 -26.21 8.87 -9.84
N GLN A 94 -26.85 8.46 -10.95
CA GLN A 94 -27.27 9.38 -12.00
C GLN A 94 -28.26 10.43 -11.48
N ILE A 95 -29.23 10.03 -10.65
CA ILE A 95 -30.23 10.95 -10.06
C ILE A 95 -29.58 11.90 -9.05
N VAL A 96 -28.70 11.38 -8.18
CA VAL A 96 -28.20 12.11 -7.02
C VAL A 96 -26.98 12.98 -7.34
N GLN A 97 -26.14 12.54 -8.28
CA GLN A 97 -24.85 13.16 -8.57
C GLN A 97 -24.67 13.54 -10.05
N ASN A 98 -25.62 13.19 -10.93
CA ASN A 98 -25.51 13.39 -12.39
C ASN A 98 -24.19 12.85 -12.98
N ARG A 99 -23.68 11.76 -12.41
CA ARG A 99 -22.47 11.04 -12.84
C ARG A 99 -22.56 9.59 -12.41
N GLN A 100 -21.85 8.71 -13.09
CA GLN A 100 -21.69 7.31 -12.72
C GLN A 100 -20.23 7.03 -12.38
N LEU A 101 -19.96 6.61 -11.15
CA LEU A 101 -18.62 6.25 -10.68
C LEU A 101 -18.58 4.77 -10.39
N LYS A 102 -17.58 4.09 -10.93
CA LYS A 102 -17.35 2.67 -10.65
C LYS A 102 -16.69 2.52 -9.28
N LEU A 103 -17.23 1.61 -8.47
CA LEU A 103 -16.53 1.15 -7.28
C LEU A 103 -15.27 0.40 -7.70
N VAL A 104 -14.18 0.65 -7.00
CA VAL A 104 -12.90 -0.04 -7.25
C VAL A 104 -12.80 -1.24 -6.31
N GLN A 105 -12.46 -2.40 -6.87
CA GLN A 105 -12.24 -3.61 -6.10
C GLN A 105 -11.04 -3.40 -5.16
N PRO A 106 -11.22 -3.46 -3.83
CA PRO A 106 -10.09 -3.46 -2.90
C PRO A 106 -9.28 -4.76 -3.10
N GLY A 107 -7.96 -4.65 -2.98
CA GLY A 107 -7.05 -5.76 -3.20
C GLY A 107 -6.43 -6.24 -1.90
N ASP A 108 -6.40 -7.54 -1.65
CA ASP A 108 -5.77 -8.13 -0.46
C ASP A 108 -4.29 -7.75 -0.35
N THR A 109 -3.63 -7.62 -1.50
CA THR A 109 -2.18 -7.42 -1.62
C THR A 109 -1.81 -6.17 -2.44
N ARG A 110 -2.74 -5.22 -2.65
CA ARG A 110 -2.50 -4.04 -3.51
C ARG A 110 -3.07 -2.76 -2.89
N TRP A 111 -2.25 -2.02 -2.14
CA TRP A 111 -2.67 -0.79 -1.45
C TRP A 111 -3.14 0.33 -2.34
N LEU A 112 -2.62 0.42 -3.58
CA LEU A 112 -3.17 1.34 -4.57
C LEU A 112 -4.65 1.04 -4.84
N SER A 113 -5.03 -0.23 -4.95
CA SER A 113 -6.43 -0.65 -5.13
C SER A 113 -7.27 -0.29 -3.91
N ASN A 114 -6.73 -0.44 -2.70
CA ASN A 114 -7.44 -0.07 -1.47
C ASN A 114 -7.63 1.45 -1.36
N SER A 115 -6.61 2.26 -1.66
CA SER A 115 -6.72 3.72 -1.70
C SER A 115 -7.77 4.18 -2.71
N LEU A 116 -7.76 3.64 -3.93
CA LEU A 116 -8.77 3.92 -4.95
C LEU A 116 -10.16 3.41 -4.55
N SER A 117 -10.25 2.29 -3.84
CA SER A 117 -11.50 1.75 -3.32
C SER A 117 -12.13 2.70 -2.29
N ILE A 118 -11.35 3.15 -1.31
CA ILE A 118 -11.76 4.18 -0.34
C ILE A 118 -12.26 5.42 -1.10
N GLN A 119 -11.46 5.94 -2.04
CA GLN A 119 -11.85 7.12 -2.81
C GLN A 119 -13.17 6.92 -3.55
N SER A 120 -13.38 5.75 -4.18
CA SER A 120 -14.62 5.44 -4.90
C SER A 120 -15.84 5.36 -3.97
N VAL A 121 -15.68 4.83 -2.75
CA VAL A 121 -16.72 4.77 -1.72
C VAL A 121 -17.04 6.16 -1.20
N LEU A 122 -16.03 6.96 -0.83
CA LEU A 122 -16.23 8.32 -0.34
C LEU A 122 -16.92 9.21 -1.38
N MET A 123 -16.51 9.13 -2.66
CA MET A 123 -17.15 9.88 -3.75
C MET A 123 -18.58 9.42 -4.06
N SER A 124 -18.93 8.18 -3.71
CA SER A 124 -20.23 7.56 -3.96
C SER A 124 -21.05 7.37 -2.69
N TYR A 125 -20.66 8.00 -1.57
CA TYR A 125 -21.18 7.68 -0.24
C TYR A 125 -22.70 7.85 -0.15
N LYS A 126 -23.24 8.99 -0.59
CA LYS A 126 -24.69 9.24 -0.61
C LYS A 126 -25.47 8.24 -1.50
N PRO A 127 -25.10 8.03 -2.77
CA PRO A 127 -25.71 6.97 -3.59
C PRO A 127 -25.64 5.57 -2.98
N LEU A 128 -24.53 5.22 -2.32
CA LEU A 128 -24.39 3.93 -1.64
C LEU A 128 -25.42 3.77 -0.52
N LEU A 129 -25.54 4.76 0.37
CA LEU A 129 -26.52 4.74 1.46
C LEU A 129 -27.95 4.57 0.93
N LEU A 130 -28.34 5.35 -0.07
CA LEU A 130 -29.69 5.28 -0.67
C LEU A 130 -29.94 3.93 -1.35
N THR A 131 -28.92 3.36 -1.99
CA THR A 131 -29.03 2.04 -2.64
C THR A 131 -29.24 0.95 -1.60
N LEU A 132 -28.47 0.97 -0.51
CA LEU A 132 -28.58 0.00 0.57
C LEU A 132 -29.91 0.16 1.33
N GLU A 133 -30.35 1.39 1.59
CA GLU A 133 -31.65 1.68 2.18
C GLU A 133 -32.78 1.13 1.31
N HIS A 134 -32.74 1.38 0.00
CA HIS A 134 -33.74 0.86 -0.92
C HIS A 134 -33.80 -0.67 -0.88
N ILE A 135 -32.66 -1.35 -1.06
CA ILE A 135 -32.59 -2.83 -1.03
C ILE A 135 -33.09 -3.37 0.31
N SER A 136 -32.66 -2.78 1.44
CA SER A 136 -33.05 -3.24 2.78
C SER A 136 -34.56 -3.18 3.04
N ASN A 137 -35.29 -2.34 2.30
CA ASN A 137 -36.73 -2.19 2.42
C ASN A 137 -37.53 -3.15 1.52
N GLU A 138 -36.89 -3.87 0.58
CA GLU A 138 -37.57 -4.81 -0.33
C GLU A 138 -38.00 -6.11 0.39
N ARG A 139 -37.39 -6.44 1.54
CA ARG A 139 -37.66 -7.63 2.37
C ARG A 139 -37.45 -8.96 1.63
N ASP A 140 -36.40 -8.99 0.82
CA ASP A 140 -35.91 -10.16 0.08
C ASP A 140 -34.67 -10.79 0.73
N GLU A 141 -34.00 -11.71 0.03
CA GLU A 141 -32.79 -12.40 0.51
C GLU A 141 -31.57 -11.47 0.65
N ASP A 142 -31.50 -10.38 -0.12
CA ASP A 142 -30.41 -9.39 -0.08
C ASP A 142 -30.62 -8.36 1.05
N SER A 143 -31.86 -8.21 1.53
CA SER A 143 -32.25 -7.19 2.52
C SER A 143 -31.46 -7.22 3.84
N PRO A 144 -31.16 -8.39 4.47
CA PRO A 144 -30.38 -8.44 5.70
C PRO A 144 -28.93 -7.95 5.52
N GLU A 145 -28.27 -8.34 4.42
CA GLU A 145 -26.90 -7.93 4.12
C GLU A 145 -26.86 -6.43 3.80
N ALA A 146 -27.84 -5.92 3.02
CA ALA A 146 -27.99 -4.49 2.74
C ALA A 146 -28.15 -3.67 4.03
N LEU A 147 -28.99 -4.14 4.97
CA LEU A 147 -29.22 -3.48 6.24
C LEU A 147 -27.97 -3.46 7.12
N GLY A 148 -27.21 -4.56 7.15
CA GLY A 148 -25.93 -4.65 7.85
C GLY A 148 -24.90 -3.66 7.30
N LEU A 149 -24.73 -3.62 5.97
CA LEU A 149 -23.83 -2.67 5.32
C LEU A 149 -24.27 -1.22 5.51
N LEU A 150 -25.58 -0.95 5.48
CA LEU A 150 -26.15 0.37 5.76
C LEU A 150 -25.82 0.82 7.19
N HIS A 151 -25.97 -0.08 8.17
CA HIS A 151 -25.66 0.23 9.57
C HIS A 151 -24.17 0.55 9.76
N ILE A 152 -23.28 -0.23 9.16
CA ILE A 152 -21.83 -0.02 9.21
C ILE A 152 -21.45 1.33 8.57
N LEU A 153 -21.97 1.62 7.37
CA LEU A 153 -21.69 2.88 6.68
C LEU A 153 -22.33 4.10 7.35
N SER A 154 -23.43 3.92 8.08
CA SER A 154 -24.08 5.00 8.84
C SER A 154 -23.36 5.29 10.16
N ASN A 155 -22.42 4.44 10.58
CA ASN A 155 -21.64 4.65 11.80
C ASN A 155 -20.58 5.74 11.57
N PRO A 156 -20.62 6.87 12.29
CA PRO A 156 -19.66 7.95 12.09
C PRO A 156 -18.22 7.55 12.41
N SER A 157 -17.99 6.66 13.38
CA SER A 157 -16.64 6.17 13.72
C SER A 157 -16.05 5.35 12.56
N THR A 158 -16.83 4.47 11.95
CA THR A 158 -16.39 3.70 10.78
C THR A 158 -16.06 4.61 9.60
N MET A 159 -16.95 5.57 9.30
CA MET A 159 -16.70 6.52 8.22
C MET A 159 -15.48 7.40 8.49
N PHE A 160 -15.29 7.84 9.74
CA PHE A 160 -14.10 8.58 10.13
C PHE A 160 -12.82 7.77 9.87
N ILE A 161 -12.79 6.49 10.24
CA ILE A 161 -11.63 5.61 9.98
C ILE A 161 -11.39 5.46 8.47
N ILE A 162 -12.43 5.24 7.67
CA ILE A 162 -12.31 5.13 6.20
C ILE A 162 -11.74 6.43 5.60
N HIS A 163 -12.20 7.59 6.06
CA HIS A 163 -11.66 8.89 5.65
C HIS A 163 -10.20 9.07 6.06
N ALA A 164 -9.85 8.75 7.30
CA ALA A 164 -8.49 8.90 7.83
C ALA A 164 -7.49 7.94 7.16
N LEU A 165 -7.94 6.78 6.70
CA LEU A 165 -7.12 5.81 5.97
C LEU A 165 -6.74 6.28 4.55
N GLU A 166 -7.53 7.14 3.90
CA GLU A 166 -7.29 7.59 2.53
C GLU A 166 -5.88 8.17 2.30
N PRO A 167 -5.42 9.19 3.08
CA PRO A 167 -4.10 9.78 2.87
C PRO A 167 -2.96 8.82 3.22
N ILE A 168 -3.15 7.93 4.20
CA ILE A 168 -2.17 6.92 4.62
C ILE A 168 -1.95 5.91 3.48
N LEU A 169 -3.04 5.31 2.98
CA LEU A 169 -2.95 4.34 1.90
C LEU A 169 -2.43 4.96 0.61
N LYS A 170 -2.72 6.25 0.36
CA LYS A 170 -2.19 6.99 -0.77
C LYS A 170 -0.67 7.17 -0.68
N ALA A 171 -0.13 7.54 0.49
CA ALA A 171 1.32 7.62 0.70
C ALA A 171 2.00 6.27 0.46
N LEU A 172 1.43 5.18 1.00
CA LEU A 172 1.93 3.81 0.81
C LEU A 172 1.83 3.34 -0.64
N ALA A 173 0.79 3.74 -1.37
CA ALA A 173 0.63 3.43 -2.79
C ALA A 173 1.67 4.16 -3.65
N ILE A 174 2.01 5.41 -3.31
CA ILE A 174 3.09 6.16 -3.96
C ILE A 174 4.41 5.45 -3.74
N PHE A 175 4.73 5.07 -2.49
CA PHE A 175 5.95 4.34 -2.18
C PHE A 175 6.04 3.02 -2.95
N SER A 176 4.95 2.24 -2.95
CA SER A 176 4.87 1.00 -3.71
C SER A 176 5.13 1.20 -5.21
N LYS A 177 4.62 2.29 -5.80
CA LYS A 177 4.84 2.64 -7.20
C LYS A 177 6.30 3.04 -7.46
N GLN A 178 6.91 3.81 -6.56
CA GLN A 178 8.33 4.18 -6.63
C GLN A 178 9.24 2.95 -6.60
N LEU A 179 8.94 1.95 -5.77
CA LEU A 179 9.67 0.67 -5.72
C LEU A 179 9.54 -0.18 -7.00
N GLN A 180 8.64 0.17 -7.91
CA GLN A 180 8.36 -0.56 -9.15
C GLN A 180 8.79 0.19 -10.41
N THR A 181 9.40 1.39 -10.28
CA THR A 181 9.96 2.11 -11.42
C THR A 181 11.19 1.38 -11.96
N LYS A 182 11.52 1.59 -13.24
CA LYS A 182 12.69 0.94 -13.86
C LYS A 182 14.00 1.58 -13.39
N GLU A 183 13.89 2.81 -12.92
CA GLU A 183 14.97 3.68 -12.48
C GLU A 183 15.28 3.50 -10.99
N ALA A 184 14.45 2.75 -10.25
CA ALA A 184 14.65 2.50 -8.82
C ALA A 184 15.95 1.70 -8.59
N ASP A 185 16.91 2.37 -7.96
CA ASP A 185 18.14 1.79 -7.44
C ASP A 185 18.13 1.78 -5.89
N PHE A 186 19.23 1.31 -5.30
CA PHE A 186 19.34 1.21 -3.84
C PHE A 186 19.56 2.56 -3.14
N ALA A 187 20.13 3.56 -3.81
CA ALA A 187 20.26 4.89 -3.23
C ALA A 187 18.90 5.58 -3.17
N GLN A 188 18.12 5.49 -4.25
CA GLN A 188 16.74 5.97 -4.32
C GLN A 188 15.84 5.25 -3.33
N LEU A 189 16.07 3.96 -3.05
CA LEU A 189 15.32 3.21 -2.04
C LEU A 189 15.37 3.89 -0.67
N GLN A 190 16.54 4.36 -0.23
CA GLN A 190 16.68 5.06 1.05
C GLN A 190 15.91 6.39 1.01
N ILE A 191 16.04 7.15 -0.08
CA ILE A 191 15.32 8.42 -0.27
C ILE A 191 13.80 8.21 -0.19
N PHE A 192 13.26 7.23 -0.93
CA PHE A 192 11.83 6.92 -0.95
C PHE A 192 11.33 6.45 0.42
N THR A 193 12.14 5.64 1.13
CA THR A 193 11.81 5.15 2.46
C THR A 193 11.73 6.32 3.44
N SER A 194 12.77 7.16 3.52
CA SER A 194 12.80 8.33 4.40
C SER A 194 11.67 9.30 4.10
N ALA A 195 11.41 9.59 2.82
CA ALA A 195 10.31 10.46 2.42
C ALA A 195 8.93 9.90 2.83
N THR A 196 8.75 8.58 2.70
CA THR A 196 7.49 7.92 3.10
C THR A 196 7.31 7.92 4.61
N LEU A 197 8.37 7.64 5.37
CA LEU A 197 8.34 7.67 6.83
C LEU A 197 8.03 9.07 7.35
N LEU A 198 8.70 10.11 6.82
CA LEU A 198 8.39 11.50 7.13
C LEU A 198 6.92 11.82 6.84
N ARG A 199 6.42 11.42 5.66
CA ARG A 199 5.04 11.67 5.29
C ARG A 199 4.04 10.97 6.21
N LEU A 200 4.36 9.77 6.68
CA LEU A 200 3.53 9.04 7.64
C LEU A 200 3.54 9.71 9.02
N GLU A 201 4.68 10.20 9.49
CA GLU A 201 4.78 10.99 10.72
C GLU A 201 3.95 12.27 10.65
N GLU A 202 4.05 13.04 9.55
CA GLU A 202 3.21 14.23 9.33
C GLU A 202 1.71 13.94 9.38
N LEU A 203 1.30 12.73 8.98
CA LEU A 203 -0.11 12.33 9.01
C LEU A 203 -0.62 12.08 10.44
N LYS A 204 0.25 12.01 11.45
CA LYS A 204 -0.15 11.98 12.88
C LYS A 204 -0.58 13.36 13.38
N ASP A 205 -0.05 14.43 12.79
CA ASP A 205 -0.38 15.83 13.12
C ASP A 205 -1.68 16.27 12.43
N PHE A 206 -2.77 15.58 12.73
CA PHE A 206 -4.06 15.80 12.12
C PHE A 206 -4.72 17.08 12.67
N SER A 207 -5.04 18.04 11.79
CA SER A 207 -5.49 19.38 12.20
C SER A 207 -6.99 19.42 12.56
N ALA A 208 -7.37 20.39 13.39
CA ALA A 208 -8.79 20.69 13.71
C ALA A 208 -9.63 20.94 12.44
N SER A 209 -9.06 21.61 11.44
CA SER A 209 -9.76 21.86 10.16
C SER A 209 -9.99 20.59 9.35
N ASP A 210 -9.07 19.63 9.39
CA ASP A 210 -9.25 18.35 8.71
C ASP A 210 -10.37 17.54 9.40
N TYR A 211 -10.46 17.61 10.74
CA TYR A 211 -11.56 17.01 11.50
C TYR A 211 -12.90 17.58 11.08
N GLU A 212 -13.02 18.92 11.05
CA GLU A 212 -14.26 19.58 10.67
C GLU A 212 -14.70 19.22 9.24
N ASN A 213 -13.76 19.09 8.31
CA ASN A 213 -14.08 18.74 6.92
C ASN A 213 -14.62 17.31 6.80
N ILE A 214 -14.03 16.36 7.53
CA ILE A 214 -14.55 14.98 7.60
C ILE A 214 -15.93 14.97 8.25
N ILE A 215 -16.09 15.65 9.38
CA ILE A 215 -17.37 15.73 10.11
C ILE A 215 -18.45 16.36 9.24
N LYS A 216 -18.18 17.48 8.56
CA LYS A 216 -19.11 18.11 7.60
C LYS A 216 -19.50 17.14 6.49
N THR A 217 -18.54 16.35 5.97
CA THR A 217 -18.83 15.33 4.94
C THR A 217 -19.75 14.23 5.47
N ILE A 218 -19.59 13.82 6.73
CA ILE A 218 -20.43 12.82 7.40
C ILE A 218 -21.82 13.39 7.75
N GLN A 219 -21.90 14.64 8.22
CA GLN A 219 -23.11 15.27 8.76
C GLN A 219 -24.00 15.95 7.70
N THR A 220 -23.46 16.40 6.58
CA THR A 220 -24.25 17.06 5.50
C THR A 220 -25.15 16.11 4.73
N LEU A 221 -25.09 14.82 5.04
CA LEU A 221 -25.91 13.79 4.43
C LEU A 221 -27.01 13.43 5.41
N PRO A 222 -28.30 13.68 5.09
CA PRO A 222 -29.37 13.40 6.01
C PRO A 222 -29.33 11.91 6.36
N LEU A 223 -29.01 11.63 7.63
CA LEU A 223 -29.26 10.35 8.27
C LEU A 223 -30.76 10.09 8.13
N VAL A 224 -31.08 9.19 7.21
CA VAL A 224 -32.29 8.36 7.13
C VAL A 224 -33.61 9.10 7.37
N SER A 225 -34.41 9.20 6.30
CA SER A 225 -35.81 9.62 6.38
C SER A 225 -36.60 8.82 7.45
N PRO A 226 -37.71 9.34 8.01
CA PRO A 226 -38.48 8.68 9.07
C PRO A 226 -39.19 7.36 8.66
N LEU A 227 -38.84 6.76 7.52
CA LEU A 227 -39.57 5.63 6.93
C LEU A 227 -39.19 4.25 7.50
N THR A 228 -38.19 4.13 8.36
CA THR A 228 -37.90 2.90 9.11
C THR A 228 -38.52 2.95 10.51
N ARG A 229 -39.74 2.41 10.64
CA ARG A 229 -40.44 2.18 11.92
C ARG A 229 -39.68 1.27 12.92
N MET A 230 -38.54 0.70 12.55
CA MET A 230 -37.76 -0.22 13.39
C MET A 230 -36.38 0.26 13.81
N THR A 231 -35.94 1.43 13.36
CA THR A 231 -34.67 1.98 13.81
C THR A 231 -34.76 3.50 13.77
N ARG A 232 -35.24 4.08 14.87
CA ARG A 232 -34.61 5.32 15.34
C ARG A 232 -33.16 4.95 15.62
N LEU A 233 -32.32 4.93 14.59
CA LEU A 233 -30.90 5.20 14.74
C LEU A 233 -30.82 6.69 15.04
N THR A 234 -31.27 7.07 16.24
CA THR A 234 -30.68 8.20 16.94
C THR A 234 -29.22 7.78 17.15
N VAL A 235 -28.40 7.96 16.12
CA VAL A 235 -27.00 8.26 16.35
C VAL A 235 -27.09 9.56 17.14
N SER A 236 -26.99 9.45 18.46
CA SER A 236 -26.68 10.57 19.31
C SER A 236 -25.37 11.12 18.74
N ASN A 237 -25.46 12.09 17.85
CA ASN A 237 -24.29 12.79 17.30
C ASN A 237 -23.54 13.54 18.41
N ASP A 238 -24.16 13.68 19.58
CA ASP A 238 -23.53 14.09 20.81
C ASP A 238 -22.74 12.91 21.40
N GLN A 239 -21.41 13.02 21.40
CA GLN A 239 -20.39 12.21 22.12
C GLN A 239 -19.46 11.27 21.31
N ILE A 240 -19.31 11.38 19.98
CA ILE A 240 -18.16 10.73 19.32
C ILE A 240 -16.97 11.70 19.33
N ASP A 241 -16.00 11.43 20.19
CA ASP A 241 -14.72 12.13 20.17
C ASP A 241 -13.85 11.57 19.03
N PHE A 242 -13.97 12.18 17.84
CA PHE A 242 -13.17 11.80 16.68
C PHE A 242 -11.68 11.99 16.88
N ARG A 243 -11.27 12.90 17.78
CA ARG A 243 -9.87 13.06 18.14
C ARG A 243 -9.40 11.83 18.91
N GLN A 244 -10.17 11.40 19.90
CA GLN A 244 -9.90 10.14 20.59
C GLN A 244 -9.90 8.94 19.63
N VAL A 245 -10.84 8.85 18.68
CA VAL A 245 -10.85 7.78 17.67
C VAL A 245 -9.57 7.81 16.84
N PHE A 246 -9.12 8.98 16.40
CA PHE A 246 -7.88 9.14 15.66
C PHE A 246 -6.66 8.68 16.47
N ASP A 247 -6.52 9.20 17.70
CA ASP A 247 -5.39 8.92 18.58
C ASP A 247 -5.33 7.45 19.02
N THR A 248 -6.49 6.79 19.18
CA THR A 248 -6.56 5.39 19.65
C THR A 248 -6.59 4.36 18.54
N LYS A 249 -6.96 4.74 17.31
CA LYS A 249 -7.14 3.79 16.19
C LYS A 249 -6.23 4.06 15.00
N ILE A 250 -6.03 5.32 14.63
CA ILE A 250 -5.29 5.71 13.43
C ILE A 250 -3.81 5.91 13.74
N VAL A 251 -3.47 6.63 14.82
CA VAL A 251 -2.07 6.83 15.22
C VAL A 251 -1.34 5.50 15.45
N PRO A 252 -1.91 4.51 16.18
CA PRO A 252 -1.26 3.20 16.34
C PRO A 252 -1.07 2.48 15.00
N PHE A 253 -1.98 2.64 14.04
CA PHE A 253 -1.80 2.06 12.72
C PHE A 253 -0.62 2.68 11.97
N ILE A 254 -0.47 4.01 12.04
CA ILE A 254 0.66 4.71 11.47
C ILE A 254 1.96 4.25 12.15
N ASP A 255 1.99 4.19 13.48
CA ASP A 255 3.16 3.72 14.25
C ASP A 255 3.57 2.30 13.84
N THR A 256 2.63 1.35 13.83
CA THR A 256 2.90 -0.04 13.44
C THR A 256 3.38 -0.14 11.98
N ILE A 257 2.88 0.69 11.06
CA ILE A 257 3.40 0.75 9.68
C ILE A 257 4.84 1.26 9.67
N ILE A 258 5.12 2.36 10.39
CA ILE A 258 6.45 2.97 10.46
C ILE A 258 7.46 1.96 11.01
N GLU A 259 7.15 1.31 12.14
CA GLU A 259 7.98 0.27 12.74
C GLU A 259 8.23 -0.89 11.76
N ASN A 260 7.18 -1.37 11.08
CA ASN A 260 7.32 -2.45 10.12
C ASN A 260 8.14 -2.05 8.88
N ILE A 261 8.03 -0.81 8.41
CA ILE A 261 8.85 -0.30 7.30
C ILE A 261 10.30 -0.17 7.76
N GLN A 262 10.57 0.47 8.89
CA GLN A 262 11.92 0.60 9.44
C GLN A 262 12.57 -0.78 9.61
N ALA A 263 11.95 -1.71 10.33
CA ALA A 263 12.52 -3.05 10.56
C ALA A 263 12.91 -3.79 9.26
N ARG A 264 12.26 -3.50 8.13
CA ARG A 264 12.43 -4.22 6.85
C ARG A 264 13.25 -3.46 5.80
N PHE A 265 13.41 -2.15 5.96
CA PHE A 265 14.09 -1.26 5.01
C PHE A 265 15.33 -0.55 5.58
N GLU A 266 15.63 -0.72 6.88
CA GLU A 266 16.83 -0.15 7.50
C GLU A 266 18.16 -0.64 6.86
N PRO A 267 19.21 0.22 6.81
CA PRO A 267 20.52 -0.05 6.19
C PRO A 267 21.38 -1.17 6.84
N GLY A 268 20.79 -2.00 7.70
CA GLY A 268 21.42 -3.20 8.28
C GLY A 268 20.78 -4.49 7.78
N THR A 269 19.46 -4.48 7.58
CA THR A 269 18.70 -5.57 6.95
C THR A 269 19.05 -5.71 5.46
N LEU A 270 19.66 -4.66 4.91
CA LEU A 270 20.11 -4.53 3.54
C LEU A 270 21.64 -4.67 3.39
N ALA A 271 22.42 -5.05 4.41
CA ALA A 271 23.89 -4.96 4.40
C ALA A 271 24.59 -5.43 3.11
N LEU A 272 24.10 -6.52 2.49
CA LEU A 272 24.62 -7.01 1.22
C LEU A 272 24.24 -6.10 0.04
N LEU A 273 23.04 -5.53 0.04
CA LEU A 273 22.55 -4.54 -0.91
C LEU A 273 23.18 -3.16 -0.70
N ASP A 274 23.42 -2.74 0.54
CA ASP A 274 24.11 -1.48 0.87
C ASP A 274 25.55 -1.51 0.38
N SER A 275 26.22 -2.67 0.42
CA SER A 275 27.55 -2.82 -0.18
C SER A 275 27.58 -2.66 -1.71
N PHE A 276 26.43 -2.72 -2.40
CA PHE A 276 26.33 -2.40 -3.83
C PHE A 276 26.14 -0.90 -4.10
N SER A 277 25.94 -0.05 -3.08
CA SER A 277 25.91 1.42 -3.25
C SER A 277 27.23 1.97 -3.83
N ILE A 278 28.33 1.22 -3.70
CA ILE A 278 29.62 1.53 -4.35
C ILE A 278 29.53 1.55 -5.88
N PHE A 279 28.53 0.87 -6.45
CA PHE A 279 28.27 0.85 -7.90
C PHE A 279 27.17 1.83 -8.30
N ASP A 280 26.73 2.68 -7.39
CA ASP A 280 25.81 3.75 -7.74
C ASP A 280 26.46 4.66 -8.77
N ILE A 281 25.86 4.72 -9.95
CA ILE A 281 26.31 5.55 -11.07
C ILE A 281 26.32 7.03 -10.67
N GLN A 282 25.49 7.45 -9.71
CA GLN A 282 25.51 8.82 -9.20
C GLN A 282 26.75 9.14 -8.37
N ASN A 283 27.43 8.11 -7.83
CA ASN A 283 28.69 8.25 -7.09
C ASN A 283 29.93 8.13 -8.01
N VAL A 284 29.73 7.80 -9.28
CA VAL A 284 30.82 7.80 -10.27
C VAL A 284 31.07 9.25 -10.68
N THR A 285 32.07 9.88 -10.07
CA THR A 285 32.58 11.17 -10.56
C THR A 285 33.11 10.99 -11.98
N ASP A 286 32.69 11.85 -12.92
CA ASP A 286 33.04 11.79 -14.35
C ASP A 286 34.55 11.90 -14.67
N GLU A 287 35.42 11.99 -13.67
CA GLU A 287 36.86 12.04 -13.88
C GLU A 287 37.51 10.67 -13.69
N PRO A 288 38.11 10.09 -14.74
CA PRO A 288 38.99 8.94 -14.55
C PRO A 288 40.22 9.41 -13.77
N ASP A 289 40.39 8.87 -12.57
CA ASP A 289 41.64 8.92 -11.81
C ASP A 289 42.72 8.15 -12.58
N TYR A 290 43.31 8.81 -13.58
CA TYR A 290 44.61 8.42 -14.11
C TYR A 290 45.63 8.77 -13.03
N GLY A 291 45.77 7.87 -12.05
CA GLY A 291 46.83 7.95 -11.06
C GLY A 291 48.15 8.23 -11.75
N ASP A 292 48.79 9.33 -11.35
CA ASP A 292 50.08 9.81 -11.82
C ASP A 292 51.13 8.69 -11.70
N LYS A 293 51.29 7.90 -12.78
CA LYS A 293 52.49 7.09 -12.99
C LYS A 293 53.62 8.01 -13.45
N LYS A 294 54.14 8.82 -12.53
CA LYS A 294 55.48 9.41 -12.68
C LYS A 294 56.42 8.78 -11.65
N ASN A 295 57.52 8.27 -12.19
CA ASN A 295 58.77 7.89 -11.53
C ASN A 295 58.86 6.46 -11.00
N CYS A 296 59.00 5.51 -11.91
CA CYS A 296 59.75 4.29 -11.63
C CYS A 296 60.42 3.76 -12.91
N CYS A 297 61.43 4.48 -13.41
CA CYS A 297 62.46 3.95 -14.32
C CYS A 297 63.57 4.99 -14.53
N SER A 298 64.63 4.92 -13.74
CA SER A 298 65.94 5.47 -14.11
C SER A 298 67.04 4.48 -13.73
N SER A 299 67.38 3.64 -14.73
CA SER A 299 68.72 3.13 -15.07
C SER A 299 69.64 2.64 -13.94
N THR A 300 69.64 1.33 -13.71
CA THR A 300 70.84 0.61 -13.24
C THR A 300 71.65 0.15 -14.47
N SER A 301 72.80 0.79 -14.66
CA SER A 301 73.82 0.41 -15.64
C SER A 301 74.56 -0.85 -15.20
N LEU A 302 74.60 -1.87 -16.07
CA LEU A 302 75.53 -3.02 -15.96
C LEU A 302 76.78 -2.78 -16.81
N PRO A 303 77.94 -3.38 -16.44
CA PRO A 303 79.25 -2.92 -16.90
C PRO A 303 79.71 -3.58 -18.21
N LYS A 304 80.54 -2.83 -18.95
CA LYS A 304 81.30 -3.29 -20.11
C LYS A 304 82.32 -4.36 -19.72
N ARG A 305 82.44 -5.44 -20.51
CA ARG A 305 83.71 -6.16 -20.75
C ARG A 305 83.73 -6.80 -22.15
N PHE A 306 84.78 -6.43 -22.87
CA PHE A 306 85.39 -6.94 -24.11
C PHE A 306 84.53 -7.09 -25.36
#